data_AF-A0ABC9QUZ9-F1
#
_entry.id   AF-A0ABC9QUZ9-F1
#
_cell.length_a   1.000
_cell.length_b   1.000
_cell.length_c   1.000
_cell.angle_alpha   90.00
_cell.angle_beta   90.00
_cell.angle_gamma   90.00
#
_symmetry.space_group_name_H-M   'P 1'
#
loop_
_entity.id
_entity.type
_entity.pdbx_description
1 polymer ?
#
loop_
_entity_poly.entity_id
_entity_poly.type
_entity_poly.pdbx_seq_one_letter_code
_entity_poly.pdbx_strand_id
1 'polypeptide(L)'
;MNQKDQELQETEKNHYEELKISRFVFDEQLQKDRLVTDIYKLCLTDQWKDKLQEMFDLDVFEYYGEMCTQGSIVDRYRFAAVVWALLNGGGQELSEDETVDVVELAVKHLGLDEVAMVVLATLTVALMPPEAYEAFKMTVLSYGNQVSF
;
A
#
# COMPACT_ATOMS: atom_id res chain seq x y z
N MET A 1 -34.52 4.63 -7.62
CA MET A 1 -33.15 4.17 -7.28
C MET A 1 -33.12 4.06 -5.78
N ASN A 2 -32.98 2.84 -5.25
CA ASN A 2 -33.08 2.60 -3.81
C ASN A 2 -31.72 2.90 -3.16
N GLN A 3 -31.68 3.35 -1.90
CA GLN A 3 -30.41 3.62 -1.18
C GLN A 3 -29.45 2.42 -1.20
N LYS A 4 -30.00 1.19 -1.18
CA LYS A 4 -29.22 -0.05 -1.36
C LYS A 4 -28.53 -0.17 -2.71
N ASP A 5 -29.12 0.38 -3.78
CA ASP A 5 -28.51 0.36 -5.12
C ASP A 5 -27.41 1.42 -5.24
N GLN A 6 -27.44 2.48 -4.42
CA GLN A 6 -26.35 3.46 -4.30
C GLN A 6 -25.19 2.91 -3.46
N GLU A 7 -25.46 2.23 -2.34
CA GLU A 7 -24.41 1.53 -1.57
C GLU A 7 -23.75 0.39 -2.38
N LEU A 8 -24.53 -0.33 -3.21
CA LEU A 8 -24.02 -1.37 -4.12
C LEU A 8 -23.27 -0.79 -5.33
N GLN A 9 -23.54 0.45 -5.72
CA GLN A 9 -22.78 1.16 -6.77
C GLN A 9 -21.53 1.87 -6.22
N GLU A 10 -21.53 2.32 -4.97
CA GLU A 10 -20.30 2.79 -4.29
C GLU A 10 -19.30 1.64 -4.04
N THR A 11 -19.77 0.38 -4.07
CA THR A 11 -18.91 -0.81 -4.15
C THR A 11 -18.42 -1.16 -5.57
N GLU A 12 -18.68 -0.33 -6.59
CA GLU A 12 -18.00 -0.44 -7.88
C GLU A 12 -16.51 -0.06 -7.73
N LYS A 13 -15.71 -1.07 -7.36
CA LYS A 13 -14.25 -1.11 -7.43
C LYS A 13 -13.51 0.00 -6.67
N ASN A 14 -13.52 -0.07 -5.34
CA ASN A 14 -12.31 0.32 -4.61
C ASN A 14 -11.21 -0.67 -4.98
N HIS A 15 -10.46 -0.32 -6.03
CA HIS A 15 -9.27 -1.05 -6.42
C HIS A 15 -8.27 -0.97 -5.25
N TYR A 16 -7.83 -2.13 -4.78
CA TYR A 16 -6.84 -2.26 -3.72
C TYR A 16 -5.60 -2.96 -4.27
N GLU A 17 -4.47 -2.69 -3.63
CA GLU A 17 -3.23 -3.45 -3.83
C GLU A 17 -3.00 -4.41 -2.66
N GLU A 18 -2.13 -5.39 -2.86
CA GLU A 18 -1.75 -6.35 -1.83
C GLU A 18 -0.26 -6.21 -1.50
N LEU A 19 0.04 -5.88 -0.24
CA LEU A 19 1.38 -6.04 0.31
C LEU A 19 1.52 -7.47 0.81
N LYS A 20 2.38 -8.26 0.14
CA LYS A 20 2.61 -9.68 0.43
C LYS A 20 3.97 -9.88 1.08
N ILE A 21 3.99 -10.24 2.36
CA ILE A 21 5.22 -10.45 3.11
C ILE A 21 5.46 -11.94 3.26
N SER A 22 6.40 -12.49 2.48
CA SER A 22 6.77 -13.92 2.55
C SER A 22 8.02 -14.13 3.39
N ARG A 23 7.97 -15.05 4.38
CA ARG A 23 9.11 -15.40 5.24
C ARG A 23 9.11 -16.87 5.63
N PHE A 24 10.30 -17.42 5.87
CA PHE A 24 10.44 -18.76 6.45
C PHE A 24 10.24 -18.69 7.97
N VAL A 25 9.39 -19.58 8.49
CA VAL A 25 9.16 -19.77 9.92
C VAL A 25 9.37 -21.24 10.23
N PHE A 26 10.06 -21.55 11.31
CA PHE A 26 10.20 -22.92 11.77
C PHE A 26 8.86 -23.43 12.33
N ASP A 27 8.34 -24.51 11.77
CA ASP A 27 7.13 -25.16 12.23
C ASP A 27 7.50 -26.26 13.24
N GLU A 28 7.22 -26.02 14.52
CA GLU A 28 7.53 -26.96 15.60
C GLU A 28 6.79 -28.30 15.46
N GLN A 29 5.61 -28.33 14.84
CA GLN A 29 4.86 -29.58 14.66
C GLN A 29 5.44 -30.42 13.52
N LEU A 30 5.90 -29.76 12.45
CA LEU A 30 6.46 -30.41 11.28
C LEU A 30 7.98 -30.59 11.34
N GLN A 31 8.64 -30.01 12.36
CA GLN A 31 10.10 -30.02 12.55
C GLN A 31 10.87 -29.56 11.30
N LYS A 32 10.33 -28.57 10.59
CA LYS A 32 10.93 -28.02 9.37
C LYS A 32 10.53 -26.56 9.15
N ASP A 33 11.31 -25.86 8.35
CA ASP A 33 10.94 -24.53 7.88
C ASP A 33 9.75 -24.60 6.92
N ARG A 34 8.82 -23.66 7.08
CA ARG A 34 7.72 -23.43 6.15
C ARG A 34 7.73 -21.98 5.67
N LEU A 35 7.37 -21.78 4.40
CA LEU A 35 7.11 -20.44 3.87
C LEU A 35 5.72 -19.98 4.34
N VAL A 36 5.67 -18.86 5.02
CA VAL A 36 4.44 -18.16 5.41
C VAL A 36 4.35 -16.86 4.62
N THR A 37 3.17 -16.54 4.09
CA THR A 37 2.90 -15.30 3.38
C THR A 37 1.76 -14.57 4.07
N ASP A 38 2.05 -13.42 4.68
CA ASP A 38 1.03 -12.51 5.16
C ASP A 38 0.59 -11.59 4.02
N ILE A 39 -0.72 -11.33 3.92
CA ILE A 39 -1.30 -10.51 2.86
C ILE A 39 -2.08 -9.36 3.49
N TYR A 40 -1.65 -8.14 3.21
CA TYR A 40 -2.31 -6.93 3.65
C TYR A 40 -2.93 -6.20 2.46
N LYS A 41 -4.22 -5.87 2.57
CA LYS A 41 -4.89 -5.03 1.57
C LYS A 41 -4.54 -3.57 1.84
N LEU A 42 -4.17 -2.86 0.79
CA LEU A 42 -3.91 -1.43 0.81
C LEU A 42 -4.97 -0.72 0.00
N CYS A 43 -5.70 0.20 0.63
CA CYS A 43 -6.73 0.99 -0.02
C CYS A 43 -6.79 2.38 0.62
N LEU A 44 -6.76 3.43 -0.20
CA LEU A 44 -6.95 4.80 0.27
C LEU A 44 -8.40 5.22 0.06
N THR A 45 -9.21 5.19 1.11
CA THR A 45 -10.58 5.72 1.06
C THR A 45 -10.59 7.22 1.36
N ASP A 46 -11.65 7.93 0.96
CA ASP A 46 -11.75 9.38 1.22
C ASP A 46 -11.71 9.69 2.72
N GLN A 47 -12.35 8.86 3.56
CA GLN A 47 -12.25 8.98 5.02
C GLN A 47 -10.81 8.94 5.52
N TRP A 48 -9.96 8.09 4.94
CA TRP A 48 -8.56 7.96 5.32
C TRP A 48 -7.68 9.06 4.73
N LYS A 49 -8.06 9.65 3.59
CA LYS A 49 -7.45 10.90 3.08
C LYS A 49 -7.70 12.05 4.05
N ASP A 50 -8.95 12.22 4.51
CA ASP A 50 -9.31 13.27 5.46
C ASP A 50 -8.56 13.10 6.78
N LYS A 51 -8.46 11.87 7.30
CA LYS A 51 -7.68 11.58 8.52
C LYS A 51 -6.20 11.93 8.40
N LEU A 52 -5.57 11.67 7.24
CA LEU A 52 -4.18 12.05 7.01
C LEU A 52 -3.99 13.57 7.14
N GLN A 53 -4.91 14.33 6.54
CA GLN A 53 -4.88 15.78 6.63
C GLN A 53 -5.15 16.27 8.08
N GLU A 54 -6.14 15.72 8.75
CA GLU A 54 -6.55 16.15 10.10
C GLU A 54 -5.51 15.83 11.18
N MET A 55 -4.91 14.65 11.13
CA MET A 55 -4.00 14.18 12.19
C MET A 55 -2.54 14.50 11.92
N PHE A 56 -2.13 14.55 10.65
CA PHE A 56 -0.71 14.63 10.26
C PHE A 56 -0.39 15.88 9.43
N ASP A 57 -1.37 16.74 9.16
CA ASP A 57 -1.24 17.87 8.21
C ASP A 57 -0.64 17.41 6.87
N LEU A 58 -1.08 16.23 6.40
CA LEU A 58 -0.52 15.54 5.25
C LEU A 58 -1.51 15.54 4.09
N ASP A 59 -1.26 16.39 3.09
CA ASP A 59 -1.92 16.32 1.79
C ASP A 59 -1.33 15.13 1.00
N VAL A 60 -2.14 14.07 0.88
CA VAL A 60 -1.73 12.82 0.24
C VAL A 60 -1.47 12.98 -1.26
N PHE A 61 -2.08 13.96 -1.91
CA PHE A 61 -1.85 14.24 -3.33
C PHE A 61 -0.52 14.94 -3.53
N GLU A 62 -0.19 15.92 -2.69
CA GLU A 62 1.13 16.56 -2.67
C GLU A 62 2.22 15.53 -2.40
N TYR A 63 2.05 14.72 -1.35
CA TYR A 63 2.99 13.66 -0.99
C TYR A 63 3.19 12.63 -2.13
N TYR A 64 2.11 12.22 -2.80
CA TYR A 64 2.21 11.35 -3.99
C TYR A 64 3.03 12.01 -5.12
N GLY A 65 2.84 13.32 -5.35
CA GLY A 65 3.64 14.09 -6.31
C GLY A 65 5.13 14.13 -5.93
N GLU A 66 5.44 14.30 -4.64
CA GLU A 66 6.81 14.25 -4.13
C GLU A 66 7.45 12.86 -4.36
N MET A 67 6.74 11.78 -4.07
CA MET A 67 7.23 10.41 -4.34
C MET A 67 7.51 10.19 -5.82
N CYS A 68 6.61 10.63 -6.70
CA CYS A 68 6.76 10.52 -8.15
C CYS A 68 7.97 11.30 -8.69
N THR A 69 8.26 12.47 -8.13
CA THR A 69 9.33 13.36 -8.62
C THR A 69 10.70 12.99 -8.08
N GLN A 70 10.79 12.60 -6.81
CA GLN A 70 12.05 12.26 -6.17
C GLN A 70 12.47 10.81 -6.37
N GLY A 71 11.54 9.93 -6.74
CA GLY A 71 11.80 8.50 -6.92
C GLY A 71 12.27 7.80 -5.64
N SER A 72 11.97 8.37 -4.47
CA SER A 72 12.35 7.83 -3.16
C SER A 72 11.37 8.26 -2.07
N ILE A 73 11.44 7.59 -0.92
CA ILE A 73 10.68 7.98 0.27
C ILE A 73 11.28 9.28 0.80
N VAL A 74 10.53 10.37 0.63
CA VAL A 74 10.96 11.74 0.96
C VAL A 74 11.04 11.95 2.47
N ASP A 75 10.06 11.43 3.19
CA ASP A 75 9.96 11.56 4.64
C ASP A 75 9.40 10.26 5.24
N ARG A 76 10.12 9.67 6.20
CA ARG A 76 9.76 8.37 6.79
C ARG A 76 8.51 8.45 7.65
N TYR A 77 8.25 9.58 8.29
CA TYR A 77 7.07 9.79 9.12
C TYR A 77 5.82 9.92 8.24
N ARG A 78 5.89 10.74 7.18
CA ARG A 78 4.82 10.85 6.18
C ARG A 78 4.55 9.51 5.49
N PHE A 79 5.61 8.77 5.16
CA PHE A 79 5.47 7.42 4.59
C PHE A 79 4.74 6.46 5.53
N ALA A 80 5.13 6.40 6.80
CA ALA A 80 4.47 5.54 7.78
C ALA A 80 2.99 5.93 8.00
N ALA A 81 2.69 7.24 8.07
CA ALA A 81 1.32 7.73 8.18
C ALA A 81 0.47 7.32 6.96
N VAL A 82 1.01 7.45 5.75
CA VAL A 82 0.33 7.00 4.53
C VAL A 82 0.12 5.49 4.55
N VAL A 83 1.12 4.68 4.91
CA VAL A 83 0.96 3.22 5.02
C VAL A 83 -0.12 2.86 6.05
N TRP A 84 -0.17 3.57 7.19
CA TRP A 84 -1.20 3.39 8.22
C TRP A 84 -2.60 3.62 7.66
N ALA A 85 -2.78 4.73 6.93
CA ALA A 85 -4.04 5.05 6.27
C ALA A 85 -4.44 4.01 5.22
N LEU A 86 -3.48 3.52 4.43
CA LEU A 86 -3.72 2.49 3.41
C LEU A 86 -4.12 1.14 4.01
N LEU A 87 -3.43 0.69 5.05
CA LEU A 87 -3.71 -0.57 5.73
C LEU A 87 -5.08 -0.53 6.40
N ASN A 88 -5.39 0.56 7.08
CA ASN A 88 -6.68 0.71 7.74
C ASN A 88 -7.83 0.93 6.75
N GLY A 89 -7.61 1.65 5.65
CA GLY A 89 -8.57 1.72 4.55
C GLY A 89 -8.78 0.39 3.85
N GLY A 90 -7.79 -0.52 3.91
CA GLY A 90 -7.89 -1.92 3.51
C GLY A 90 -8.53 -2.85 4.55
N GLY A 91 -8.90 -2.34 5.73
CA GLY A 91 -9.64 -3.06 6.77
C GLY A 91 -8.80 -3.76 7.84
N GLN A 92 -7.53 -3.38 8.04
CA GLN A 92 -6.64 -4.03 9.02
C GLN A 92 -6.84 -3.57 10.49
N GLU A 93 -7.49 -2.42 10.73
CA GLU A 93 -7.74 -1.85 12.07
C GLU A 93 -6.47 -1.75 12.97
N LEU A 94 -5.38 -1.21 12.43
CA LEU A 94 -4.08 -1.09 13.11
C LEU A 94 -3.89 0.29 13.75
N SER A 95 -3.23 0.30 14.90
CA SER A 95 -2.63 1.51 15.48
C SER A 95 -1.40 1.98 14.68
N GLU A 96 -0.88 3.17 15.03
CA GLU A 96 0.35 3.72 14.44
C GLU A 96 1.56 2.82 14.74
N ASP A 97 1.72 2.37 15.99
CA ASP A 97 2.82 1.50 16.41
C ASP A 97 2.76 0.14 15.69
N GLU A 98 1.58 -0.48 15.62
CA GLU A 98 1.40 -1.74 14.87
C GLU A 98 1.69 -1.57 13.38
N THR A 99 1.45 -0.37 12.83
CA THR A 99 1.81 -0.09 11.43
C THR A 99 3.31 0.01 11.25
N VAL A 100 4.03 0.63 12.19
CA VAL A 100 5.49 0.67 12.15
C VAL A 100 6.05 -0.75 12.13
N ASP A 101 5.53 -1.64 12.99
CA ASP A 101 5.94 -3.05 13.00
C ASP A 101 5.69 -3.75 11.65
N VAL A 102 4.54 -3.50 11.00
CA VAL A 102 4.24 -4.04 9.66
C VAL A 102 5.20 -3.49 8.60
N VAL A 103 5.50 -2.18 8.63
CA VAL A 103 6.43 -1.54 7.70
C VAL A 103 7.84 -2.10 7.88
N GLU A 104 8.33 -2.22 9.11
CA GLU A 104 9.65 -2.78 9.40
C GLU A 104 9.75 -4.24 8.96
N LEU A 105 8.71 -5.04 9.21
CA LEU A 105 8.63 -6.42 8.75
C LEU A 105 8.66 -6.50 7.22
N ALA A 106 7.90 -5.65 6.54
CA ALA A 106 7.85 -5.58 5.09
C ALA A 106 9.20 -5.19 4.50
N VAL A 107 9.82 -4.12 5.00
CA VAL A 107 11.14 -3.66 4.55
C VAL A 107 12.21 -4.72 4.79
N LYS A 108 12.17 -5.42 5.92
CA LYS A 108 13.12 -6.50 6.23
C LYS A 108 13.06 -7.65 5.23
N HIS A 109 11.86 -7.99 4.73
CA HIS A 109 11.65 -9.17 3.90
C HIS A 109 11.53 -8.89 2.40
N LEU A 110 11.11 -7.69 2.02
CA LEU A 110 10.90 -7.28 0.63
C LEU A 110 11.92 -6.22 0.16
N GLY A 111 12.52 -5.49 1.10
CA GLY A 111 13.33 -4.31 0.79
C GLY A 111 12.47 -3.04 0.66
N LEU A 112 13.11 -1.89 0.87
CA LEU A 112 12.43 -0.59 0.89
C LEU A 112 11.77 -0.25 -0.45
N ASP A 113 12.46 -0.54 -1.55
CA ASP A 113 12.00 -0.21 -2.90
C ASP A 113 10.71 -0.94 -3.25
N GLU A 114 10.58 -2.21 -2.88
CA GLU A 114 9.38 -2.99 -3.15
C GLU A 114 8.18 -2.51 -2.33
N VAL A 115 8.40 -2.19 -1.05
CA VAL A 115 7.34 -1.60 -0.21
C VAL A 115 6.90 -0.25 -0.79
N ALA A 116 7.86 0.61 -1.17
CA ALA A 116 7.57 1.91 -1.78
C ALA A 116 6.81 1.78 -3.10
N MET A 117 7.16 0.80 -3.94
CA MET A 117 6.46 0.53 -5.20
C MET A 117 5.01 0.10 -4.98
N VAL A 118 4.74 -0.78 -4.02
CA VAL A 118 3.36 -1.21 -3.71
C VAL A 118 2.53 -0.05 -3.16
N VAL A 119 3.12 0.78 -2.28
CA VAL A 119 2.46 2.00 -1.77
C VAL A 119 2.17 2.97 -2.92
N LEU A 120 3.15 3.22 -3.80
CA LEU A 120 3.00 4.10 -4.95
C LEU A 120 1.93 3.59 -5.94
N ALA A 121 1.88 2.29 -6.18
CA ALA A 121 0.84 1.65 -6.99
C ALA A 121 -0.55 1.91 -6.39
N THR A 122 -0.68 1.72 -5.08
CA THR A 122 -1.94 1.96 -4.35
C THR A 122 -2.38 3.42 -4.44
N LEU A 123 -1.45 4.37 -4.28
CA LEU A 123 -1.74 5.79 -4.42
C LEU A 123 -2.13 6.16 -5.85
N THR A 124 -1.45 5.57 -6.85
CA THR A 124 -1.78 5.77 -8.27
C THR A 124 -3.22 5.32 -8.55
N VAL A 125 -3.61 4.15 -8.06
CA VAL A 125 -4.98 3.63 -8.15
C VAL A 125 -5.99 4.60 -7.52
N ALA A 126 -5.65 5.15 -6.36
CA ALA A 126 -6.59 5.95 -5.57
C ALA A 126 -6.71 7.42 -6.01
N LEU A 127 -5.67 7.96 -6.66
CA LEU A 127 -5.56 9.40 -6.95
C LEU A 127 -5.61 9.73 -8.44
N MET A 128 -5.40 8.74 -9.31
CA MET A 128 -5.31 8.95 -10.75
C MET A 128 -6.47 8.29 -11.51
N PRO A 129 -6.76 8.74 -12.74
CA PRO A 129 -7.68 8.04 -13.63
C PRO A 129 -7.24 6.59 -13.88
N PRO A 130 -8.17 5.64 -14.15
CA PRO A 130 -7.84 4.23 -14.35
C PRO A 130 -6.75 3.96 -15.40
N GLU A 131 -6.67 4.77 -16.45
CA GLU A 131 -5.68 4.66 -17.52
C GLU A 131 -4.25 4.89 -17.01
N ALA A 132 -4.07 5.74 -16.00
CA ALA A 132 -2.77 6.06 -15.42
C ALA A 132 -2.20 4.86 -14.64
N TYR A 133 -3.06 4.09 -13.97
CA TYR A 133 -2.65 2.90 -13.26
C TYR A 133 -2.22 1.76 -14.20
N GLU A 134 -2.91 1.57 -15.32
CA GLU A 134 -2.48 0.61 -16.34
C GLU A 134 -1.13 1.03 -16.96
N ALA A 135 -0.92 2.32 -17.21
CA ALA A 135 0.37 2.83 -17.65
C ALA A 135 1.48 2.62 -16.60
N PHE A 136 1.17 2.81 -15.32
CA PHE A 136 2.07 2.54 -14.20
C PHE A 136 2.51 1.07 -14.20
N LYS A 137 1.58 0.11 -14.26
CA LYS A 137 1.92 -1.33 -14.30
C LYS A 137 2.82 -1.69 -15.46
N MET A 138 2.50 -1.20 -16.66
CA MET A 138 3.32 -1.45 -17.85
C MET A 138 4.74 -0.92 -17.68
N THR A 139 4.88 0.24 -17.04
CA THR A 139 6.16 0.86 -16.75
C THR A 139 6.95 0.04 -15.72
N VAL A 140 6.34 -0.33 -14.59
CA VAL A 140 6.99 -1.13 -13.54
C VAL A 140 7.41 -2.52 -14.08
N LEU A 141 6.55 -3.20 -14.82
CA LEU A 141 6.87 -4.48 -15.46
C LEU A 141 8.02 -4.35 -16.47
N SER A 142 8.12 -3.21 -17.17
CA SER A 142 9.22 -2.95 -18.09
C SER A 142 10.56 -2.77 -17.36
N TYR A 143 10.58 -2.12 -16.20
CA TYR A 143 11.77 -1.93 -15.37
C TYR A 143 12.18 -3.21 -14.62
N GLY A 144 11.23 -3.99 -14.08
CA GLY A 144 11.54 -5.29 -13.44
C GLY A 144 12.22 -6.28 -14.39
N ASN A 145 11.88 -6.24 -15.68
CA ASN A 145 12.53 -7.04 -16.72
C ASN A 145 13.90 -6.53 -17.17
N GLN A 146 14.31 -5.31 -16.79
CA GLN A 146 15.62 -4.75 -17.09
C GLN A 146 16.65 -4.97 -15.97
N VAL A 147 16.20 -5.33 -14.75
CA VAL A 147 17.08 -5.57 -13.58
C VAL A 147 17.46 -7.04 -13.43
N SER A 148 16.91 -7.93 -14.26
CA SER A 148 17.37 -9.32 -14.41
C SER A 148 18.64 -9.40 -15.28
N PHE A 149 19.79 -9.16 -14.65
CA PHE A 149 21.12 -9.52 -15.17
C PHE A 149 21.70 -10.73 -14.43
#